data_AF-A0A7C5UAD2-F1
#
_entry.id   AF-A0A7C5UAD2-F1
#
_cell.length_a   1.000
_cell.length_b   1.000
_cell.length_c   1.000
_cell.angle_alpha   90.00
_cell.angle_beta   90.00
_cell.angle_gamma   90.00
#
_symmetry.space_group_name_H-M   'P 1'
#
loop_
_entity.id
_entity.type
_entity.pdbx_description
1 polymer ?
#
loop_
_entity_poly.entity_id
_entity_poly.type
_entity_poly.pdbx_seq_one_letter_code
_entity_poly.pdbx_strand_id
1 'polypeptide(L)'
;MSNYSNYALRGVIAGLITGIITSIIYLLLILPIIPELIEATIYSRIPQNIPTEELEKLISSIRGMINNLKPIIPIVQIIQQLILGSLFGVLQGFLILRLKLKELNSALITGLTYILILSLIPLILIRDLTPEVIELLTKYLGFNTYLVITSPGITFTVSITLLSMAKGFWSKLITPKQF
;
A
#
# COMPACT_ATOMS: atom_id res chain seq x y z
N MET A 1 -22.22 15.28 -12.80
CA MET A 1 -21.15 14.26 -12.68
C MET A 1 -21.76 12.89 -12.86
N SER A 2 -21.16 11.99 -13.66
CA SER A 2 -21.70 10.62 -13.80
C SER A 2 -21.65 9.91 -12.44
N ASN A 3 -22.58 9.00 -12.16
CA ASN A 3 -22.62 8.29 -10.88
C ASN A 3 -21.28 7.59 -10.56
N TYR A 4 -20.53 7.14 -11.58
CA TYR A 4 -19.19 6.57 -11.42
C TYR A 4 -18.14 7.56 -10.91
N SER A 5 -18.22 8.83 -11.31
CA SER A 5 -17.29 9.88 -10.84
C SER A 5 -17.35 10.05 -9.33
N ASN A 6 -18.53 9.91 -8.73
CA ASN A 6 -18.72 10.05 -7.30
C ASN A 6 -18.07 8.88 -6.54
N TYR A 7 -18.20 7.66 -7.06
CA TYR A 7 -17.56 6.47 -6.47
C TYR A 7 -16.03 6.49 -6.67
N ALA A 8 -15.56 6.95 -7.83
CA ALA A 8 -14.14 7.19 -8.05
C ALA A 8 -13.57 8.19 -7.04
N LEU A 9 -14.27 9.30 -6.76
CA LEU A 9 -13.84 10.28 -5.77
C LEU A 9 -13.82 9.69 -4.34
N ARG A 10 -14.83 8.89 -3.96
CA ARG A 10 -14.80 8.15 -2.67
C ARG A 10 -13.58 7.24 -2.59
N GLY A 11 -13.28 6.53 -3.68
CA GLY A 11 -12.09 5.70 -3.80
C GLY A 11 -10.79 6.49 -3.67
N VAL A 12 -10.70 7.68 -4.30
CA VAL A 12 -9.56 8.59 -4.17
C VAL A 12 -9.37 9.03 -2.71
N ILE A 13 -10.44 9.39 -2.01
CA ILE A 13 -10.34 9.80 -0.59
C ILE A 13 -9.90 8.61 0.28
N ALA A 14 -10.45 7.41 0.06
CA ALA A 14 -10.01 6.20 0.75
C ALA A 14 -8.53 5.87 0.45
N GLY A 15 -8.11 6.07 -0.80
CA GLY A 15 -6.73 5.93 -1.25
C GLY A 15 -5.79 6.94 -0.58
N LEU A 16 -6.21 8.20 -0.45
CA LEU A 16 -5.44 9.23 0.25
C LEU A 16 -5.21 8.87 1.72
N ILE A 17 -6.27 8.49 2.43
CA ILE A 17 -6.20 8.07 3.84
C ILE A 17 -5.26 6.87 3.97
N THR A 18 -5.42 5.88 3.08
CA THR A 18 -4.55 4.69 3.01
C THR A 18 -3.10 5.09 2.82
N GLY A 19 -2.80 5.93 1.82
CA GLY A 19 -1.45 6.40 1.51
C GLY A 19 -0.79 7.13 2.67
N ILE A 20 -1.53 7.98 3.38
CA ILE A 20 -1.01 8.67 4.57
C ILE A 20 -0.66 7.66 5.67
N ILE A 21 -1.58 6.75 6.00
CA ILE A 21 -1.37 5.77 7.06
C ILE A 21 -0.20 4.82 6.71
N THR A 22 -0.16 4.29 5.49
CA THR A 22 0.90 3.38 5.05
C THR A 22 2.25 4.07 4.96
N SER A 23 2.28 5.37 4.62
CA SER A 23 3.50 6.16 4.63
C SER A 23 4.04 6.32 6.05
N ILE A 24 3.17 6.61 7.03
CA ILE A 24 3.55 6.68 8.44
C ILE A 24 4.10 5.33 8.91
N ILE A 25 3.40 4.23 8.61
CA ILE A 25 3.85 2.87 8.95
C ILE A 25 5.22 2.58 8.34
N TYR A 26 5.43 2.93 7.07
CA TYR A 26 6.69 2.74 6.38
C TYR A 26 7.84 3.53 7.02
N LEU A 27 7.60 4.81 7.33
CA LEU A 27 8.58 5.68 7.98
C LEU A 27 8.99 5.16 9.36
N LEU A 28 8.03 4.64 10.14
CA LEU A 28 8.27 4.19 11.50
C LEU A 28 8.86 2.78 11.59
N LEU A 29 8.46 1.86 10.70
CA LEU A 29 8.80 0.44 10.83
C LEU A 29 9.79 -0.05 9.77
N ILE A 30 9.68 0.42 8.53
CA ILE A 30 10.52 -0.08 7.42
C ILE A 30 11.79 0.75 7.30
N LEU A 31 11.68 2.07 7.27
CA LEU A 31 12.82 2.95 7.04
C LEU A 31 14.01 2.74 8.00
N PRO A 32 13.79 2.46 9.30
CA PRO A 32 14.89 2.23 10.23
C PRO A 32 15.69 0.96 9.95
N ILE A 33 15.05 -0.09 9.40
CA ILE A 33 15.69 -1.41 9.20
C ILE A 33 16.27 -1.61 7.79
N ILE A 34 16.02 -0.67 6.87
CA ILE A 34 16.52 -0.77 5.49
C ILE A 34 18.05 -0.96 5.43
N PRO A 35 18.89 -0.20 6.18
CA PRO A 35 20.34 -0.39 6.17
C PRO A 35 20.75 -1.83 6.49
N GLU A 36 20.18 -2.42 7.54
CA GLU A 36 20.46 -3.77 7.99
C GLU A 36 19.97 -4.81 6.98
N LEU A 37 18.81 -4.59 6.36
CA LEU A 37 18.30 -5.46 5.30
C LEU A 37 19.22 -5.47 4.07
N ILE A 38 19.76 -4.31 3.66
CA ILE A 38 20.70 -4.22 2.55
C ILE A 38 21.97 -4.98 2.85
N GLU A 39 22.56 -4.74 4.02
CA GLU A 39 23.81 -5.40 4.42
C GLU A 39 23.61 -6.91 4.47
N ALA A 40 22.57 -7.40 5.15
CA ALA A 40 22.26 -8.82 5.22
C ALA A 40 22.06 -9.43 3.81
N THR A 41 21.38 -8.72 2.91
CA THR A 41 21.16 -9.18 1.54
C THR A 41 22.46 -9.26 0.75
N ILE A 42 23.30 -8.23 0.83
CA ILE A 42 24.58 -8.14 0.12
C ILE A 42 25.54 -9.22 0.62
N TYR A 43 25.74 -9.34 1.94
CA TYR A 43 26.62 -10.35 2.53
C TYR A 43 26.16 -11.79 2.25
N SER A 44 24.86 -12.01 2.07
CA SER A 44 24.32 -13.35 1.72
C SER A 44 24.46 -13.73 0.25
N ARG A 45 24.66 -12.76 -0.67
CA ARG A 45 24.60 -12.99 -2.12
C ARG A 45 25.90 -12.72 -2.87
N ILE A 46 26.83 -11.96 -2.28
CA ILE A 46 28.12 -11.66 -2.91
C ILE A 46 29.14 -12.77 -2.59
N PRO A 47 29.92 -13.27 -3.57
CA PRO A 47 30.99 -14.23 -3.32
C PRO A 47 31.99 -13.70 -2.30
N GLN A 48 32.46 -14.53 -1.38
CA GLN A 48 33.42 -14.15 -0.32
C GLN A 48 34.80 -13.66 -0.83
N ASN A 49 35.01 -13.67 -2.15
CA ASN A 49 36.27 -13.30 -2.80
C ASN A 49 36.34 -11.84 -3.26
N ILE A 50 35.30 -11.02 -3.03
CA ILE A 50 35.37 -9.58 -3.34
C ILE A 50 36.22 -8.87 -2.28
N PRO A 51 37.19 -8.02 -2.67
CA PRO A 51 37.95 -7.20 -1.74
C PRO A 51 37.03 -6.37 -0.83
N THR A 52 37.30 -6.35 0.47
CA THR A 52 36.49 -5.64 1.48
C THR A 52 36.26 -4.16 1.09
N GLU A 53 37.26 -3.51 0.50
CA GLU A 53 37.18 -2.11 0.09
C GLU A 53 36.15 -1.88 -1.04
N GLU A 54 36.04 -2.80 -2.00
CA GLU A 54 35.04 -2.73 -3.07
C GLU A 54 33.63 -2.98 -2.54
N LEU A 55 33.51 -3.89 -1.58
CA LEU A 55 32.25 -4.20 -0.90
C LEU A 55 31.73 -3.01 -0.08
N GLU A 56 32.60 -2.34 0.67
CA GLU A 56 32.25 -1.14 1.44
C GLU A 56 31.85 0.03 0.53
N LYS A 57 32.52 0.20 -0.62
CA LYS A 57 32.14 1.18 -1.65
C LYS A 57 30.75 0.87 -2.22
N LEU A 58 30.43 -0.40 -2.45
CA LEU A 58 29.10 -0.80 -2.93
C LEU A 58 28.01 -0.52 -1.88
N ILE A 59 28.22 -0.94 -0.63
CA ILE A 59 27.26 -0.73 0.47
C ILE A 59 27.02 0.76 0.69
N SER A 60 28.08 1.57 0.73
CA SER A 60 27.96 3.02 0.92
C SER A 60 27.25 3.71 -0.25
N SER A 61 27.47 3.27 -1.49
CA SER A 61 26.75 3.76 -2.67
C SER A 61 25.24 3.47 -2.58
N ILE A 62 24.87 2.22 -2.24
CA ILE A 62 23.46 1.83 -2.09
C ILE A 62 22.80 2.60 -0.94
N ARG A 63 23.50 2.75 0.19
CA ARG A 63 23.01 3.54 1.33
C ARG A 63 22.80 5.01 0.94
N GLY A 64 23.73 5.59 0.18
CA GLY A 64 23.62 6.94 -0.38
C GLY A 64 22.40 7.11 -1.29
N MET A 65 22.19 6.18 -2.22
CA MET A 65 21.04 6.17 -3.12
C MET A 65 19.72 6.10 -2.32
N ILE A 66 19.65 5.23 -1.33
CA ILE A 66 18.45 5.09 -0.50
C ILE A 66 18.20 6.34 0.32
N ASN A 67 19.22 6.92 0.94
CA ASN A 67 19.08 8.18 1.68
C ASN A 67 18.52 9.32 0.80
N ASN A 68 18.91 9.38 -0.47
CA ASN A 68 18.36 10.34 -1.42
C ASN A 68 16.89 10.06 -1.78
N LEU A 69 16.47 8.79 -1.78
CA LEU A 69 15.10 8.39 -2.06
C LEU A 69 14.17 8.52 -0.84
N LYS A 70 14.70 8.40 0.39
CA LYS A 70 13.93 8.50 1.65
C LYS A 70 12.85 9.60 1.66
N PRO A 71 13.13 10.86 1.31
CA PRO A 71 12.11 11.92 1.36
C PRO A 71 10.99 11.77 0.32
N ILE A 72 11.25 11.07 -0.79
CA ILE A 72 10.30 10.91 -1.90
C ILE A 72 9.37 9.70 -1.68
N ILE A 73 9.82 8.68 -0.94
CA ILE A 73 9.06 7.44 -0.71
C ILE A 73 7.64 7.71 -0.19
N PRO A 74 7.40 8.56 0.84
CA PRO A 74 6.04 8.85 1.31
C PRO A 74 5.16 9.47 0.23
N ILE A 75 5.72 10.34 -0.61
CA ILE A 75 4.99 11.01 -1.69
C ILE A 75 4.56 9.99 -2.74
N VAL A 76 5.47 9.10 -3.13
CA VAL A 76 5.20 8.01 -4.09
C VAL A 76 4.12 7.07 -3.55
N GLN A 77 4.19 6.70 -2.27
CA GLN A 77 3.18 5.88 -1.62
C GLN A 77 1.79 6.53 -1.66
N ILE A 78 1.70 7.82 -1.35
CA ILE A 78 0.43 8.56 -1.42
C ILE A 78 -0.12 8.57 -2.85
N ILE A 79 0.70 8.90 -3.84
CA ILE A 79 0.29 8.93 -5.25
C ILE A 79 -0.18 7.55 -5.72
N GLN A 80 0.57 6.50 -5.39
CA GLN A 80 0.21 5.13 -5.72
C GLN A 80 -1.17 4.78 -5.13
N GLN A 81 -1.41 5.13 -3.86
CA GLN A 81 -2.68 4.82 -3.20
C GLN A 81 -3.85 5.67 -3.72
N LEU A 82 -3.61 6.91 -4.17
CA LEU A 82 -4.63 7.71 -4.87
C LEU A 82 -5.08 7.02 -6.17
N ILE A 83 -4.13 6.54 -6.97
CA ILE A 83 -4.41 5.87 -8.25
C ILE A 83 -5.17 4.57 -7.99
N LEU A 84 -4.65 3.71 -7.10
CA LEU A 84 -5.33 2.46 -6.74
C LEU A 84 -6.71 2.73 -6.16
N GLY A 85 -6.82 3.68 -5.23
CA GLY A 85 -8.09 4.07 -4.63
C GLY A 85 -9.11 4.48 -5.69
N SER A 86 -8.71 5.25 -6.70
CA SER A 86 -9.60 5.64 -7.80
C SER A 86 -10.13 4.42 -8.59
N LEU A 87 -9.26 3.46 -8.92
CA LEU A 87 -9.61 2.25 -9.66
C LEU A 87 -10.59 1.38 -8.88
N PHE A 88 -10.30 1.14 -7.60
CA PHE A 88 -11.19 0.37 -6.73
C PHE A 88 -12.49 1.12 -6.40
N GLY A 89 -12.47 2.46 -6.39
CA GLY A 89 -13.69 3.27 -6.33
C GLY A 89 -14.58 3.08 -7.56
N VAL A 90 -13.99 3.00 -8.76
CA VAL A 90 -14.73 2.67 -9.99
C VAL A 90 -15.32 1.26 -9.92
N LEU A 91 -14.55 0.28 -9.42
CA LEU A 91 -15.07 -1.08 -9.16
C LEU A 91 -16.28 -1.04 -8.22
N GLN A 92 -16.20 -0.29 -7.12
CA GLN A 92 -17.32 -0.12 -6.19
C GLN A 92 -18.56 0.46 -6.91
N GLY A 93 -18.35 1.48 -7.75
CA GLY A 93 -19.40 2.07 -8.57
C GLY A 93 -20.02 1.07 -9.54
N PHE A 94 -19.22 0.21 -10.17
CA PHE A 94 -19.72 -0.87 -11.02
C PHE A 94 -20.59 -1.87 -10.24
N LEU A 95 -20.13 -2.32 -9.07
CA LEU A 95 -20.86 -3.22 -8.20
C LEU A 95 -22.23 -2.64 -7.76
N ILE A 96 -22.30 -1.34 -7.48
CA ILE A 96 -23.55 -0.68 -7.08
C ILE A 96 -24.45 -0.43 -8.30
N LEU A 97 -23.92 0.16 -9.37
CA LEU A 97 -24.74 0.64 -10.49
C LEU A 97 -25.14 -0.47 -11.46
N ARG A 98 -24.25 -1.44 -11.70
CA ARG A 98 -24.51 -2.54 -12.65
C ARG A 98 -25.04 -3.78 -11.94
N LEU A 99 -24.41 -4.18 -10.83
CA LEU A 99 -24.82 -5.39 -10.10
C LEU A 99 -25.87 -5.11 -9.01
N LYS A 100 -26.29 -3.85 -8.84
CA LYS A 100 -27.34 -3.42 -7.90
C LYS A 100 -27.06 -3.85 -6.45
N LEU A 101 -25.79 -3.99 -6.07
CA LEU A 101 -25.40 -4.33 -4.72
C LEU A 101 -25.62 -3.16 -3.76
N LYS A 102 -25.97 -3.47 -2.51
CA LYS A 102 -26.06 -2.47 -1.43
C LYS A 102 -24.70 -1.80 -1.23
N GLU A 103 -24.67 -0.51 -0.89
CA GLU A 103 -23.43 0.27 -0.75
C GLU A 103 -22.41 -0.39 0.20
N LEU A 104 -22.87 -0.90 1.34
CA LEU A 104 -22.03 -1.58 2.31
C LEU A 104 -21.41 -2.87 1.74
N ASN A 105 -22.23 -3.72 1.12
CA ASN A 105 -21.76 -4.98 0.54
C ASN A 105 -20.77 -4.72 -0.60
N SER A 106 -21.04 -3.69 -1.42
CA SER A 106 -20.12 -3.27 -2.48
C SER A 106 -18.78 -2.79 -1.90
N ALA A 107 -18.80 -1.96 -0.84
CA ALA A 107 -17.59 -1.49 -0.17
C ALA A 107 -16.73 -2.66 0.37
N LEU A 108 -17.37 -3.63 1.02
CA LEU A 108 -16.70 -4.81 1.56
C LEU A 108 -16.11 -5.68 0.45
N ILE A 109 -16.85 -5.94 -0.62
CA ILE A 109 -16.34 -6.73 -1.76
C ILE A 109 -15.18 -6.00 -2.43
N THR A 110 -15.29 -4.70 -2.65
CA THR A 110 -14.18 -3.90 -3.19
C THR A 110 -12.95 -3.96 -2.31
N GLY A 111 -13.10 -3.80 -0.99
CA GLY A 111 -11.99 -3.89 -0.04
C GLY A 111 -11.36 -5.27 0.02
N LEU A 112 -12.16 -6.33 0.04
CA LEU A 112 -11.68 -7.72 -0.06
C LEU A 112 -10.93 -7.97 -1.36
N THR A 113 -11.43 -7.44 -2.48
CA THR A 113 -10.76 -7.55 -3.79
C THR A 113 -9.40 -6.84 -3.76
N TYR A 114 -9.33 -5.65 -3.14
CA TYR A 114 -8.07 -4.95 -2.92
C TYR A 114 -7.09 -5.81 -2.13
N ILE A 115 -7.50 -6.34 -0.96
CA ILE A 115 -6.66 -7.17 -0.09
C ILE A 115 -6.16 -8.40 -0.84
N LEU A 116 -7.03 -9.08 -1.58
CA LEU A 116 -6.67 -10.30 -2.31
C LEU A 116 -5.62 -10.00 -3.38
N ILE A 117 -5.87 -9.01 -4.24
CA ILE A 117 -5.02 -8.73 -5.39
C ILE A 117 -3.69 -8.08 -4.99
N LEU A 118 -3.71 -7.19 -4.00
CA LEU A 118 -2.55 -6.36 -3.66
C LEU A 118 -1.79 -6.80 -2.41
N SER A 119 -2.36 -7.68 -1.58
CA SER A 119 -1.68 -8.18 -0.37
C SER A 119 -1.55 -9.70 -0.38
N LEU A 120 -2.65 -10.45 -0.41
CA LEU A 120 -2.60 -11.90 -0.17
C LEU A 120 -2.00 -12.68 -1.33
N ILE A 121 -2.40 -12.42 -2.58
CA ILE A 121 -1.83 -13.09 -3.75
C ILE A 121 -0.33 -12.79 -3.88
N PRO A 122 0.12 -11.52 -3.84
CA PRO A 122 1.55 -11.22 -3.85
C PRO A 122 2.31 -11.86 -2.69
N LEU A 123 1.74 -11.90 -1.48
CA LEU A 123 2.38 -12.53 -0.32
C LEU A 123 2.59 -14.04 -0.53
N ILE A 124 1.59 -14.74 -1.06
CA ILE A 124 1.70 -16.17 -1.37
C ILE A 124 2.78 -16.38 -2.45
N LEU A 125 2.77 -15.57 -3.51
CA LEU A 125 3.77 -15.67 -4.58
C LEU A 125 5.19 -15.41 -4.07
N ILE A 126 5.40 -14.39 -3.23
CA ILE A 126 6.71 -14.12 -2.62
C ILE A 126 7.13 -15.28 -1.71
N ARG A 127 6.20 -15.84 -0.92
CA ARG A 127 6.49 -16.99 -0.06
C ARG A 127 6.97 -18.20 -0.85
N ASP A 128 6.36 -18.47 -2.00
CA ASP A 128 6.64 -19.67 -2.79
C ASP A 128 7.86 -19.49 -3.71
N LEU A 129 8.08 -18.27 -4.22
CA LEU A 129 9.17 -17.99 -5.18
C LEU A 129 10.46 -17.51 -4.51
N THR A 130 10.34 -16.74 -3.42
CA THR A 130 11.47 -16.09 -2.74
C THR A 130 11.27 -16.08 -1.21
N PRO A 131 11.19 -17.27 -0.57
CA PRO A 131 10.89 -17.38 0.86
C PRO A 131 11.89 -16.61 1.75
N GLU A 132 13.14 -16.47 1.30
CA GLU A 132 14.19 -15.77 2.03
C GLU A 132 13.84 -14.30 2.27
N VAL A 133 13.05 -13.68 1.39
CA VAL A 133 12.61 -12.29 1.56
C VAL A 133 11.64 -12.17 2.74
N ILE A 134 10.70 -13.10 2.88
CA ILE A 134 9.76 -13.11 4.01
C ILE A 134 10.49 -13.44 5.30
N GLU A 135 11.43 -14.38 5.27
CA GLU A 135 12.27 -14.71 6.44
C GLU A 135 13.08 -13.52 6.90
N LEU A 136 13.74 -12.81 5.97
CA LEU A 136 14.51 -11.61 6.27
C LEU A 136 13.62 -10.53 6.88
N LEU A 137 12.47 -10.23 6.27
CA LEU A 137 11.53 -9.24 6.82
C LEU A 137 11.04 -9.64 8.20
N THR A 138 10.67 -10.90 8.41
CA THR A 138 10.20 -11.43 9.70
C THR A 138 11.29 -11.41 10.76
N LYS A 139 12.56 -11.61 10.39
CA LYS A 139 13.69 -11.50 11.32
C LYS A 139 13.83 -10.08 11.88
N TYR A 140 13.63 -9.04 11.06
CA TYR A 140 13.84 -7.64 11.47
C TYR A 140 12.56 -6.95 12.00
N LEU A 141 11.38 -7.34 11.52
CA LEU A 141 10.09 -6.75 11.91
C LEU A 141 9.27 -7.62 12.86
N GLY A 142 9.59 -8.91 12.98
CA GLY A 142 8.78 -9.87 13.72
C GLY A 142 7.34 -9.92 13.21
N PHE A 143 6.38 -9.87 14.14
CA PHE A 143 4.95 -9.85 13.80
C PHE A 143 4.55 -8.63 12.95
N ASN A 144 5.31 -7.53 13.01
CA ASN A 144 5.00 -6.33 12.24
C ASN A 144 5.13 -6.55 10.72
N THR A 145 5.82 -7.60 10.24
CA THR A 145 5.87 -7.93 8.82
C THR A 145 4.46 -8.07 8.23
N TYR A 146 3.60 -8.86 8.87
CA TYR A 146 2.23 -9.07 8.38
C TYR A 146 1.38 -7.81 8.49
N LEU A 147 1.61 -7.00 9.53
CA LEU A 147 0.95 -5.70 9.68
C LEU A 147 1.33 -4.78 8.53
N VAL A 148 2.61 -4.62 8.21
CA VAL A 148 3.05 -3.75 7.12
C VAL A 148 2.44 -4.21 5.78
N ILE A 149 2.47 -5.51 5.49
CA ILE A 149 1.99 -6.07 4.21
C ILE A 149 0.47 -5.92 4.04
N THR A 150 -0.29 -6.10 5.12
CA THR A 150 -1.76 -6.08 5.06
C THR A 150 -2.35 -4.70 5.35
N SER A 151 -1.58 -3.79 5.98
CA SER A 151 -2.06 -2.47 6.39
C SER A 151 -2.73 -1.68 5.26
N PRO A 152 -2.21 -1.62 4.01
CA PRO A 152 -2.85 -0.83 2.96
C PRO A 152 -4.26 -1.33 2.65
N GLY A 153 -4.43 -2.66 2.57
CA GLY A 153 -5.72 -3.27 2.27
C GLY A 153 -6.74 -3.11 3.41
N ILE A 154 -6.29 -3.23 4.66
CA ILE A 154 -7.14 -3.00 5.83
C ILE A 154 -7.57 -1.54 5.89
N THR A 155 -6.63 -0.58 5.80
CA THR A 155 -6.94 0.85 5.88
C THR A 155 -7.85 1.29 4.74
N PHE A 156 -7.63 0.78 3.53
CA PHE A 156 -8.48 1.08 2.38
C PHE A 156 -9.90 0.55 2.59
N THR A 157 -10.03 -0.71 3.01
CA THR A 157 -11.32 -1.36 3.26
C THR A 157 -12.12 -0.62 4.33
N VAL A 158 -11.47 -0.27 5.45
CA VAL A 158 -12.11 0.50 6.52
C VAL A 158 -12.55 1.87 6.00
N SER A 159 -11.65 2.58 5.31
CA SER A 159 -11.92 3.93 4.81
C SER A 159 -13.09 3.96 3.82
N ILE A 160 -13.09 3.06 2.82
CA ILE A 160 -14.16 3.02 1.82
C ILE A 160 -15.48 2.55 2.42
N THR A 161 -15.44 1.67 3.42
CA THR A 161 -16.62 1.23 4.17
C THR A 161 -17.23 2.40 4.95
N LEU A 162 -16.43 3.14 5.71
CA LEU A 162 -16.89 4.32 6.45
C LEU A 162 -17.47 5.40 5.51
N LEU A 163 -16.79 5.67 4.39
CA LEU A 163 -17.27 6.62 3.38
C LEU A 163 -18.59 6.17 2.72
N SER A 164 -18.84 4.86 2.66
CA SER A 164 -20.08 4.30 2.09
C SER A 164 -21.21 4.23 3.12
N MET A 165 -20.90 4.13 4.40
CA MET A 165 -21.88 4.18 5.50
C MET A 165 -22.32 5.61 5.81
N ALA A 166 -21.44 6.60 5.62
CA ALA A 166 -21.70 8.00 5.90
C ALA A 166 -22.68 8.62 4.88
N LYS A 167 -23.97 8.29 5.01
CA LYS A 167 -25.08 9.03 4.40
C LYS A 167 -25.19 10.43 5.03
N GLY A 168 -24.40 11.40 4.60
CA GLY A 168 -24.57 12.77 5.09
C GLY A 168 -23.45 13.76 4.79
N PHE A 169 -22.34 13.71 5.53
CA PHE A 169 -21.30 14.75 5.44
C PHE A 169 -20.65 14.79 4.05
N TRP A 170 -20.31 13.62 3.51
CA TRP A 170 -19.69 13.48 2.20
C TRP A 170 -20.67 13.65 1.05
N SER A 171 -21.96 13.34 1.21
CA SER A 171 -22.95 13.59 0.16
C SER A 171 -23.09 15.09 -0.13
N LYS A 172 -22.83 15.97 0.84
CA LYS A 172 -22.81 17.42 0.62
C LYS A 172 -21.55 17.93 -0.10
N LEU A 173 -20.42 17.24 0.04
CA LEU A 173 -19.15 17.60 -0.62
C LEU A 173 -19.01 16.98 -2.02
N ILE A 174 -19.62 15.82 -2.26
CA ILE A 174 -19.45 15.01 -3.47
C ILE A 174 -20.59 15.23 -4.50
N THR A 175 -21.73 15.77 -4.08
CA THR A 175 -22.84 16.09 -5.00
C THR A 175 -22.76 17.58 -5.36
N PRO A 176 -22.52 17.95 -6.64
CA PRO A 176 -22.62 19.34 -7.04
C PRO A 176 -24.06 19.80 -6.77
N LYS A 177 -24.24 20.93 -6.07
CA LYS A 177 -25.52 21.63 -6.08
C LYS A 177 -25.82 21.95 -7.55
N GLN A 178 -26.89 21.35 -8.08
CA GLN A 178 -27.50 21.83 -9.32
C GLN A 178 -28.03 23.23 -8.99
N PHE A 179 -27.34 24.24 -9.49
CA PHE A 179 -27.89 25.58 -9.65
C PHE A 179 -28.65 25.62 -10.97
#